data_AF-A0A9X1DLY3-F1
#
_entry.id   AF-A0A9X1DLY3-F1
#
_cell.length_a   1.000
_cell.length_b   1.000
_cell.length_c   1.000
_cell.angle_alpha   90.00
_cell.angle_beta   90.00
_cell.angle_gamma   90.00
#
_symmetry.space_group_name_H-M   'P 1'
#
loop_
_entity.id
_entity.type
_entity.pdbx_description
1 polymer ?
#
loop_
_entity_poly.entity_id
_entity_poly.type
_entity_poly.pdbx_seq_one_letter_code
_entity_poly.pdbx_strand_id
1 'polypeptide(L)'
;MVRFWLKCTGIVLVLFLGVLIGMQQANDGMKKMKGYEDPSLNSAFIINQSDQGEMEADILGEKVTSHDLETKKEKLEEMKAFNFFSSIGKTLGETISSAFQALINMI
;
A
#
# COMPACT_ATOMS: atom_id res chain seq x y z
N MET A 1 -24.83 20.58 -28.35
CA MET A 1 -23.86 21.12 -27.37
C MET A 1 -24.19 20.78 -25.93
N VAL A 2 -25.37 21.13 -25.39
CA VAL A 2 -25.73 20.88 -23.97
C VAL A 2 -25.62 19.42 -23.53
N ARG A 3 -26.07 18.46 -24.35
CA ARG A 3 -26.00 17.02 -24.03
C ARG A 3 -24.56 16.49 -23.92
N PHE A 4 -23.60 17.09 -24.64
CA PHE A 4 -22.19 16.73 -24.57
C PHE A 4 -21.57 17.27 -23.28
N TRP A 5 -21.81 18.56 -22.99
CA TRP A 5 -21.39 19.19 -21.74
C TRP A 5 -21.91 18.46 -20.51
N LEU A 6 -23.18 18.04 -20.51
CA LEU A 6 -23.78 17.30 -19.40
C LEU A 6 -23.10 15.95 -19.15
N LYS A 7 -22.70 15.24 -20.22
CA LYS A 7 -21.95 13.98 -20.13
C LYS A 7 -20.53 14.22 -19.60
N CYS A 8 -19.84 15.24 -20.12
CA CYS A 8 -18.50 15.59 -19.65
C CYS A 8 -18.50 16.00 -18.17
N THR A 9 -19.41 16.88 -17.77
CA THR A 9 -19.59 17.28 -16.37
C THR A 9 -19.94 16.09 -15.49
N GLY A 10 -20.81 15.19 -15.97
CA GLY A 10 -21.15 13.96 -15.25
C GLY A 10 -19.94 13.07 -14.98
N ILE A 11 -19.09 12.84 -15.99
CA ILE A 11 -17.86 12.04 -15.85
C ILE A 11 -16.90 12.72 -14.87
N VAL A 12 -16.71 14.03 -14.98
CA VAL A 12 -15.84 14.80 -14.08
C VAL A 12 -16.34 14.70 -12.63
N LEU A 13 -17.65 14.80 -12.40
CA LEU A 13 -18.24 14.66 -11.07
C LEU A 13 -18.03 13.25 -10.50
N VAL A 14 -18.23 12.20 -11.30
CA VAL A 14 -18.01 10.81 -10.86
C VAL A 14 -16.54 10.61 -10.45
N LEU A 15 -15.60 11.09 -11.26
CA LEU A 15 -14.17 11.00 -10.95
C LEU A 15 -13.81 11.83 -9.70
N PHE A 16 -14.36 13.03 -9.57
CA PHE A 16 -14.14 13.90 -8.42
C PHE A 16 -14.62 13.24 -7.11
N LEU A 17 -15.82 12.66 -7.11
CA LEU A 17 -16.34 11.91 -5.97
C LEU A 17 -15.48 10.69 -5.65
N GLY A 18 -15.01 9.95 -6.67
CA GLY A 18 -14.09 8.83 -6.49
C GLY A 18 -12.79 9.24 -5.80
N VAL A 19 -12.21 10.37 -6.19
CA VAL A 19 -11.00 10.91 -5.55
C VAL A 19 -11.26 11.30 -4.09
N LEU A 20 -12.37 11.97 -3.80
CA LEU A 20 -12.72 12.35 -2.42
C LEU A 20 -12.89 11.12 -1.51
N ILE A 21 -13.58 10.08 -1.99
CA ILE A 21 -13.74 8.82 -1.26
C ILE A 21 -12.36 8.16 -1.03
N GLY A 22 -11.51 8.13 -2.06
CA GLY A 22 -10.15 7.60 -1.95
C GLY A 22 -9.29 8.33 -0.92
N MET A 23 -9.38 9.66 -0.85
CA MET A 23 -8.71 10.46 0.18
C MET A 23 -9.21 10.14 1.59
N GLN A 24 -10.52 9.97 1.77
CA GLN A 24 -11.10 9.58 3.07
C GLN A 24 -10.62 8.19 3.49
N GLN A 25 -10.67 7.21 2.59
CA GLN A 25 -10.21 5.85 2.86
C GLN A 25 -8.71 5.80 3.18
N ALA A 26 -7.89 6.60 2.48
CA ALA A 26 -6.47 6.72 2.78
C ALA A 26 -6.23 7.36 4.16
N ASN A 27 -6.98 8.40 4.52
CA ASN A 27 -6.89 9.03 5.83
C ASN A 27 -7.26 8.07 6.97
N ASP A 28 -8.34 7.30 6.80
CA ASP A 28 -8.75 6.29 7.78
C ASP A 28 -7.76 5.14 7.85
N GLY A 29 -7.20 4.72 6.72
CA GLY A 29 -6.10 3.74 6.67
C GLY A 29 -4.87 4.22 7.44
N MET A 30 -4.47 5.48 7.24
CA MET A 30 -3.37 6.08 7.99
C MET A 30 -3.67 6.20 9.48
N LYS A 31 -4.92 6.53 9.86
CA LYS A 31 -5.33 6.59 11.28
C LYS A 31 -5.24 5.22 11.95
N LYS A 32 -5.66 4.16 11.25
CA LYS A 32 -5.55 2.76 11.72
C LYS A 32 -4.09 2.31 11.84
N MET A 33 -3.24 2.71 10.90
CA MET A 33 -1.79 2.41 10.96
C MET A 33 -1.06 3.16 12.07
N LYS A 34 -1.54 4.34 12.48
CA LYS A 34 -1.00 5.08 13.62
C LYS A 34 -1.42 4.51 14.98
N GLY A 35 -2.33 3.53 15.00
CA GLY A 35 -2.68 2.79 16.21
C GLY A 35 -3.38 3.61 17.31
N TYR A 36 -3.98 4.75 16.95
CA TYR A 36 -4.72 5.59 17.91
C TYR A 36 -5.90 4.89 18.61
N GLU A 37 -6.34 3.73 18.11
CA GLU A 37 -7.39 2.91 18.72
C GLU A 37 -6.84 1.72 19.53
N ASP A 38 -5.52 1.64 19.74
CA ASP A 38 -4.90 0.57 20.50
C ASP A 38 -4.40 1.11 21.86
N PRO A 39 -5.11 0.81 22.97
CA PRO A 39 -4.69 1.18 24.32
C PRO A 39 -3.33 0.61 24.72
N SER A 40 -2.82 -0.40 23.99
CA SER A 40 -1.54 -1.05 24.27
C SER A 40 -0.32 -0.31 23.69
N LEU A 41 -0.51 0.68 22.81
CA LEU A 41 0.61 1.41 22.21
C LEU A 41 1.17 2.55 23.08
N ASN A 42 0.59 2.81 24.26
CA ASN A 42 1.14 3.75 25.24
C ASN A 42 2.33 3.18 26.04
N SER A 43 2.85 1.99 25.75
CA SER A 43 3.91 1.39 26.58
C SER A 43 4.92 0.54 25.81
N ALA A 44 5.46 1.07 24.70
CA ALA A 44 6.63 0.47 24.04
C ALA A 44 7.98 0.78 24.73
N PHE A 45 7.97 1.47 25.88
CA PHE A 45 9.14 1.68 26.73
C PHE A 45 8.71 1.65 28.20
N ILE A 46 8.70 0.46 28.81
CA ILE A 46 8.74 0.35 30.27
C ILE A 46 10.20 0.08 30.65
N ILE A 47 10.91 1.14 31.02
CA ILE A 47 12.22 1.02 31.68
C ILE A 47 11.93 0.86 33.17
N ASN A 48 11.81 -0.39 33.63
CA ASN A 48 11.86 -0.67 35.06
C ASN A 48 13.33 -0.78 35.45
N GLN A 49 13.87 0.28 36.08
CA GLN A 49 15.15 0.17 36.80
C GLN A 49 14.94 -0.75 38.01
N SER A 50 15.62 -1.89 37.99
CA SER A 50 15.85 -2.72 39.18
C SER A 50 17.31 -2.55 39.59
N ASP A 51 17.55 -2.36 40.89
CA ASP A 51 18.82 -1.95 41.53
C ASP A 51 19.97 -2.97 41.48
N GLN A 52 20.03 -3.85 40.46
CA GLN A 52 21.10 -4.83 40.29
C GLN A 52 21.54 -4.95 38.83
N GLY A 53 22.31 -3.97 38.35
CA GLY A 53 23.51 -4.18 37.53
C GLY A 53 23.44 -4.90 36.18
N GLU A 54 22.29 -5.40 35.71
CA GLU A 54 22.19 -6.14 34.44
C GLU A 54 21.21 -5.43 33.49
N MET A 55 21.77 -4.72 32.52
CA MET A 55 21.02 -4.16 31.40
C MET A 55 20.62 -5.27 30.44
N GLU A 56 19.48 -5.91 30.68
CA GLU A 56 18.79 -6.68 29.64
C GLU A 56 17.79 -5.77 28.93
N ALA A 57 18.21 -5.20 27.80
CA ALA A 57 17.32 -4.49 26.89
C ALA A 57 16.53 -5.53 26.07
N ASP A 58 15.30 -5.83 26.50
CA ASP A 58 14.41 -6.74 25.82
C ASP A 58 13.79 -6.03 24.58
N ILE A 59 14.52 -6.07 23.46
CA ILE A 59 14.05 -5.56 22.17
C ILE A 59 13.20 -6.66 21.52
N LEU A 60 11.88 -6.51 21.64
CA LEU A 60 10.86 -7.28 20.93
C LEU A 60 10.95 -8.80 21.07
N GLY A 61 10.93 -9.34 22.30
CA GLY A 61 10.23 -10.58 22.66
C GLY A 61 10.40 -11.87 21.83
N GLU A 62 11.34 -11.95 20.88
CA GLU A 62 11.59 -13.14 20.07
C GLU A 62 13.06 -13.17 19.66
N LYS A 63 13.75 -14.24 20.10
CA LYS A 63 15.12 -14.55 19.70
C LYS A 63 15.11 -14.98 18.23
N VAL A 64 15.15 -14.01 17.32
CA VAL A 64 15.26 -14.29 15.88
C VAL A 64 16.68 -14.78 15.59
N THR A 65 16.83 -16.10 15.47
CA THR A 65 18.05 -16.72 14.96
C THR A 65 18.18 -16.47 13.46
N SER A 66 19.41 -16.29 12.97
CA SER A 66 19.74 -15.83 11.60
C SER A 66 19.10 -16.64 10.46
N HIS A 67 18.67 -17.87 10.74
CA HIS A 67 18.01 -18.74 9.77
C HIS A 67 16.61 -18.23 9.36
N ASP A 68 15.91 -17.50 10.23
CA ASP A 68 14.51 -17.09 10.00
C ASP A 68 14.37 -15.82 9.13
N LEU A 69 15.47 -15.07 8.96
CA LEU A 69 15.55 -13.90 8.08
C LEU A 69 15.58 -14.28 6.60
N GLU A 70 16.19 -15.41 6.25
CA GLU A 70 16.30 -15.88 4.87
C GLU A 70 14.96 -16.38 4.36
N THR A 71 14.23 -17.15 5.16
CA THR A 71 12.89 -17.65 4.83
C THR A 71 11.85 -16.52 4.74
N LYS A 72 11.97 -15.46 5.57
CA LYS A 72 11.12 -14.26 5.46
C LYS A 72 11.46 -13.41 4.22
N LYS A 73 12.73 -13.34 3.82
CA LYS A 73 13.14 -12.68 2.57
C LYS A 73 12.58 -13.41 1.35
N GLU A 74 12.65 -14.73 1.34
CA GLU A 74 12.14 -15.57 0.25
C GLU A 74 10.62 -15.37 0.06
N LYS A 75 9.84 -15.37 1.15
CA LYS A 75 8.39 -15.08 1.09
C LYS A 75 8.06 -13.64 0.67
N LEU A 76 8.90 -12.66 1.02
CA LEU A 76 8.74 -11.26 0.58
C LEU A 76 9.07 -11.09 -0.91
N GLU A 77 10.06 -11.81 -1.41
CA GLU A 77 10.36 -11.87 -2.83
C GLU A 77 9.26 -12.60 -3.61
N GLU A 78 8.71 -13.68 -3.07
CA GLU A 78 7.57 -14.39 -3.65
C GLU A 78 6.30 -13.52 -3.69
N MET A 79 6.05 -12.70 -2.65
CA MET A 79 4.96 -11.71 -2.65
C MET A 79 5.21 -10.53 -3.60
N LYS A 80 6.46 -10.11 -3.82
CA LYS A 80 6.82 -9.12 -4.85
C LYS A 80 6.74 -9.71 -6.26
N ALA A 81 7.01 -11.00 -6.40
CA ALA A 81 6.91 -11.79 -7.62
C ALA A 81 5.45 -12.17 -7.95
N PHE A 82 4.53 -11.23 -7.71
CA PHE A 82 3.16 -11.22 -8.20
C PHE A 82 3.19 -11.11 -9.74
N ASN A 83 3.57 -12.22 -10.37
CA ASN A 83 3.62 -12.45 -11.81
C ASN A 83 2.25 -12.11 -12.44
N PHE A 84 1.18 -12.21 -11.65
CA PHE A 84 -0.19 -11.82 -12.02
C PHE A 84 -0.40 -10.30 -12.20
N PHE A 85 0.17 -9.44 -11.35
CA PHE A 85 0.04 -7.98 -11.52
C PHE A 85 0.93 -7.51 -12.67
N SER A 86 2.11 -8.12 -12.80
CA SER A 86 3.01 -7.87 -13.93
C SER A 86 2.40 -8.32 -15.26
N SER A 87 1.77 -9.50 -15.30
CA SER A 87 1.11 -10.01 -16.51
C SER A 87 -0.11 -9.16 -16.90
N ILE A 88 -0.94 -8.75 -15.93
CA ILE A 88 -2.04 -7.81 -16.17
C ILE A 88 -1.51 -6.47 -16.69
N GLY A 89 -0.49 -5.91 -16.04
CA GLY A 89 0.13 -4.65 -16.45
C GLY A 89 0.72 -4.73 -17.86
N LYS A 90 1.36 -5.85 -18.20
CA LYS A 90 1.92 -6.12 -19.52
C LYS A 90 0.82 -6.19 -20.59
N THR A 91 -0.24 -6.95 -20.36
CA THR A 91 -1.37 -7.04 -21.31
C THR A 91 -2.06 -5.69 -21.50
N LEU A 92 -2.25 -4.91 -20.42
CA LEU A 92 -2.81 -3.56 -20.50
C LEU A 92 -1.91 -2.63 -21.31
N GLY A 93 -0.60 -2.65 -21.04
CA GLY A 93 0.39 -1.83 -21.73
C GLY A 93 0.50 -2.14 -23.23
N GLU A 94 0.48 -3.43 -23.58
CA GLU A 94 0.46 -3.89 -24.98
C GLU A 94 -0.82 -3.42 -25.70
N THR A 95 -1.99 -3.58 -25.07
CA THR A 95 -3.27 -3.16 -25.65
C THR A 95 -3.32 -1.66 -25.90
N ILE A 96 -2.88 -0.85 -24.93
CA ILE A 96 -2.82 0.61 -25.05
C ILE A 96 -1.84 1.00 -26.15
N SER A 97 -0.63 0.40 -26.16
CA SER A 97 0.38 0.70 -27.18
C SER A 97 -0.12 0.39 -28.59
N SER A 98 -0.73 -0.77 -28.79
CA SER A 98 -1.31 -1.16 -30.08
C SER A 98 -2.43 -0.22 -30.53
N ALA A 99 -3.30 0.22 -29.61
CA ALA A 99 -4.35 1.19 -29.93
C ALA A 99 -3.77 2.54 -30.39
N PHE A 100 -2.72 3.03 -29.70
CA PHE A 100 -2.03 4.25 -30.11
C PHE A 100 -1.31 4.10 -31.45
N GLN A 101 -0.67 2.95 -31.69
CA GLN A 101 0.02 2.68 -32.95
C GLN A 101 -0.95 2.61 -34.14
N ALA A 102 -2.13 2.02 -33.94
CA ALA A 102 -3.20 2.01 -34.94
C ALA A 102 -3.74 3.40 -35.26
N LEU A 103 -3.90 4.26 -34.24
CA LEU A 103 -4.31 5.65 -34.43
C LEU A 103 -3.27 6.46 -35.19
N ILE A 104 -1.98 6.31 -34.86
CA ILE A 104 -0.88 6.98 -35.57
C ILE A 104 -0.81 6.54 -37.02
N ASN A 105 -0.99 5.26 -37.31
CA ASN A 105 -0.95 4.72 -38.68
C ASN A 105 -2.17 5.12 -39.54
N MET A 106 -3.26 5.60 -38.92
CA MET A 106 -4.49 6.03 -39.62
C MET A 106 -4.51 7.53 -39.94
N ILE A 107 -3.53 8.29 -39.42
CA ILE A 107 -3.29 9.71 -39.70
C ILE A 107 -2.23 9.81 -40.80
#